data_AF-A0A2E7QLB8-F1
#
_entry.id   AF-A0A2E7QLB8-F1
#
_cell.length_a   1.000
_cell.length_b   1.000
_cell.length_c   1.000
_cell.angle_alpha   90.00
_cell.angle_beta   90.00
_cell.angle_gamma   90.00
#
_symmetry.space_group_name_H-M   'P 1'
#
loop_
_entity.id
_entity.type
_entity.pdbx_description
1 polymer ?
#
loop_
_entity_poly.entity_id
_entity_poly.type
_entity_poly.pdbx_seq_one_letter_code
_entity_poly.pdbx_strand_id
1 'polypeptide(L)'
;MKRLTPILLVLTVFLFNVKDGWSLPPCPGNYSMDTWTNCAGTYTFISGAIYVGEWNNGEWHGKGTYTWANGNKYVGEWRYDKKHGQGTYTWANGSKYIGKYKNDKKNGQGTYIHVNGDKFEGKYEDGKRNGQGTYTWANGEKYVGEWRDGTKIEEKEEKKEEKKEEKKEQ
;
A
#
# COMPACT_ATOMS: atom_id res chain seq x y z
N MET A 1 26.21 -30.00 39.73
CA MET A 1 25.52 -28.74 40.09
C MET A 1 26.24 -27.57 39.43
N LYS A 2 25.81 -27.15 38.23
CA LYS A 2 26.33 -25.96 37.54
C LYS A 2 25.19 -24.93 37.52
N ARG A 3 25.42 -23.78 38.13
CA ARG A 3 24.45 -22.71 38.34
C ARG A 3 24.18 -22.01 37.01
N LEU A 4 22.90 -21.98 36.61
CA LEU A 4 22.40 -21.16 35.51
C LEU A 4 22.35 -19.70 35.98
N THR A 5 23.09 -18.82 35.30
CA THR A 5 22.95 -17.36 35.44
C THR A 5 21.80 -16.88 34.54
N PRO A 6 20.83 -16.10 35.05
CA PRO A 6 19.78 -15.54 34.21
C PRO A 6 20.35 -14.37 33.41
N ILE A 7 20.34 -14.48 32.08
CA ILE A 7 20.65 -13.36 31.19
C ILE A 7 19.47 -12.39 31.27
N LEU A 8 19.71 -11.31 32.01
CA LEU A 8 18.87 -10.12 32.04
C LEU A 8 18.91 -9.50 30.62
N LEU A 9 17.90 -9.79 29.80
CA LEU A 9 17.77 -9.22 28.47
C LEU A 9 17.29 -7.78 28.65
N VAL A 10 18.27 -6.88 28.67
CA VAL A 10 18.10 -5.43 28.77
C VAL A 10 17.16 -4.98 27.66
N LEU A 11 15.97 -4.53 28.04
CA LEU A 11 15.07 -3.74 27.20
C LEU A 11 15.78 -2.42 26.88
N THR A 12 16.59 -2.42 25.83
CA THR A 12 17.04 -1.18 25.22
C THR A 12 15.82 -0.56 24.54
N VAL A 13 15.21 0.37 25.26
CA VAL A 13 14.33 1.38 24.65
C VAL A 13 15.18 2.09 23.61
N PHE A 14 15.06 1.67 22.35
CA PHE A 14 15.54 2.44 21.22
C PHE A 14 14.79 3.76 21.25
N LEU A 15 15.42 4.77 21.82
CA LEU A 15 15.09 6.16 21.57
C LEU A 15 15.33 6.39 20.08
N PHE A 16 14.30 6.13 19.26
CA PHE A 16 14.24 6.60 17.88
C PHE A 16 14.26 8.13 17.94
N ASN A 17 15.46 8.68 17.97
CA ASN A 17 15.73 10.05 17.58
C ASN A 17 15.49 10.12 16.07
N VAL A 18 14.23 10.29 15.67
CA VAL A 18 13.89 10.69 14.30
C VAL A 18 14.26 12.16 14.20
N LYS A 19 15.54 12.45 13.98
CA LYS A 19 15.95 13.75 13.43
C LYS A 19 15.53 13.73 11.96
N ASP A 20 14.29 14.12 11.73
CA ASP A 20 13.62 14.47 10.48
C ASP A 20 14.41 14.17 9.20
N GLY A 21 14.35 12.91 8.77
CA GLY A 21 15.03 12.38 7.58
C GLY A 21 14.33 12.73 6.27
N TRP A 22 13.94 13.98 6.10
CA TRP A 22 13.39 14.49 4.83
C TRP A 22 14.52 15.14 4.03
N SER A 23 14.59 14.88 2.72
CA SER A 23 15.59 15.51 1.85
C SER A 23 15.26 16.97 1.50
N LEU A 24 14.06 17.44 1.84
CA LEU A 24 13.54 18.77 1.50
C LEU A 24 13.48 19.69 2.72
N PRO A 25 13.63 21.02 2.54
CA PRO A 25 13.45 22.00 3.60
C PRO A 25 12.00 22.00 4.14
N PRO A 26 11.76 22.51 5.36
CA PRO A 26 10.42 22.66 5.89
C PRO A 26 9.60 23.65 5.06
N CYS A 27 8.30 23.39 4.91
CA CYS A 27 7.43 24.30 4.18
C CYS A 27 7.26 25.67 4.89
N PRO A 28 7.23 26.79 4.13
CA PRO A 28 7.17 28.13 4.71
C PRO A 28 5.77 28.46 5.22
N GLY A 29 5.69 28.92 6.47
CA GLY A 29 4.45 29.41 7.09
C GLY A 29 3.36 28.34 7.23
N ASN A 30 2.22 28.74 7.77
CA ASN A 30 1.12 27.84 8.16
C ASN A 30 -0.26 28.21 7.54
N TYR A 31 -0.32 29.18 6.61
CA TYR A 31 -1.61 29.74 6.16
C TYR A 31 -1.89 29.67 4.64
N SER A 32 -1.01 29.13 3.79
CA SER A 32 -1.30 28.99 2.35
C SER A 32 -0.52 27.82 1.73
N MET A 33 -1.16 26.65 1.65
CA MET A 33 -0.60 25.47 0.99
C MET A 33 -0.32 25.72 -0.49
N ASP A 34 -1.06 26.62 -1.15
CA ASP A 34 -0.88 26.96 -2.57
C ASP A 34 0.55 27.47 -2.90
N THR A 35 1.31 27.87 -1.87
CA THR A 35 2.71 28.33 -1.99
C THR A 35 3.76 27.27 -1.66
N TRP A 36 3.34 26.08 -1.20
CA TRP A 36 4.25 25.02 -0.76
C TRP A 36 4.84 24.28 -1.95
N THR A 37 6.09 24.61 -2.27
CA THR A 37 6.84 24.03 -3.39
C THR A 37 8.21 23.55 -2.93
N ASN A 38 8.58 22.32 -3.32
CA ASN A 38 9.85 21.67 -3.00
C ASN A 38 10.18 21.69 -1.50
N CYS A 39 9.19 21.37 -0.66
CA CYS A 39 9.31 21.39 0.78
C CYS A 39 8.63 20.18 1.43
N ALA A 40 8.94 19.91 2.70
CA ALA A 40 8.26 18.90 3.51
C ALA A 40 7.49 19.56 4.65
N GLY A 41 6.25 19.13 4.88
CA GLY A 41 5.35 19.79 5.82
C GLY A 41 4.24 18.87 6.31
N THR A 42 3.60 19.30 7.39
CA THR A 42 2.41 18.64 7.95
C THR A 42 1.19 19.49 7.70
N TYR A 43 0.12 18.87 7.22
CA TYR A 43 -1.19 19.49 7.10
C TYR A 43 -2.26 18.64 7.79
N THR A 44 -3.00 19.28 8.69
CA THR A 44 -4.12 18.68 9.42
C THR A 44 -5.42 19.20 8.84
N PHE A 45 -6.24 18.30 8.34
CA PHE A 45 -7.54 18.61 7.76
C PHE A 45 -8.58 18.85 8.87
N ILE A 46 -9.62 19.61 8.55
CA ILE A 46 -10.80 19.80 9.43
C ILE A 46 -11.46 18.45 9.75
N SER A 47 -11.36 17.46 8.86
CA SER A 47 -11.84 16.09 9.07
C SER A 47 -11.08 15.31 10.15
N GLY A 48 -9.94 15.83 10.64
CA GLY A 48 -9.01 15.13 11.52
C GLY A 48 -8.00 14.24 10.79
N ALA A 49 -8.06 14.16 9.46
CA ALA A 49 -7.02 13.51 8.67
C ALA A 49 -5.71 14.33 8.72
N ILE A 50 -4.57 13.67 8.58
CA ILE A 50 -3.25 14.30 8.65
C ILE A 50 -2.41 13.81 7.47
N TYR A 51 -1.85 14.75 6.71
CA TYR A 51 -0.77 14.49 5.75
C TYR A 51 0.55 14.99 6.31
N VAL A 52 1.59 14.15 6.25
CA VAL A 52 2.97 14.50 6.57
C VAL A 52 3.83 14.05 5.40
N GLY A 53 4.42 14.98 4.66
CA GLY A 53 5.20 14.61 3.50
C GLY A 53 5.69 15.78 2.69
N GLU A 54 6.21 15.43 1.52
CA GLU A 54 6.72 16.37 0.53
C GLU A 54 5.57 17.03 -0.25
N TRP A 55 5.80 18.28 -0.63
CA TRP A 55 4.86 19.15 -1.34
C TRP A 55 5.55 19.80 -2.53
N ASN A 56 4.81 19.92 -3.63
CA ASN A 56 5.26 20.63 -4.80
C ASN A 56 4.08 21.35 -5.45
N ASN A 57 4.15 22.69 -5.56
CA ASN A 57 3.10 23.54 -6.12
C ASN A 57 1.75 23.36 -5.42
N GLY A 58 1.77 23.25 -4.09
CA GLY A 58 0.58 23.06 -3.26
C GLY A 58 -0.06 21.68 -3.31
N GLU A 59 0.51 20.75 -4.07
CA GLU A 59 0.04 19.36 -4.17
C GLU A 59 0.98 18.41 -3.41
N TRP A 60 0.43 17.31 -2.92
CA TRP A 60 1.22 16.21 -2.39
C TRP A 60 2.04 15.58 -3.49
N HIS A 61 3.34 15.48 -3.25
CA HIS A 61 4.31 14.99 -4.20
C HIS A 61 5.40 14.22 -3.48
N GLY A 62 6.11 13.33 -4.18
CA GLY A 62 7.27 12.65 -3.59
C GLY A 62 6.87 11.73 -2.44
N LYS A 63 7.62 11.70 -1.34
CA LYS A 63 7.31 10.80 -0.22
C LYS A 63 6.35 11.44 0.77
N GLY A 64 5.36 10.68 1.23
CA GLY A 64 4.41 11.16 2.21
C GLY A 64 3.63 10.07 2.94
N THR A 65 3.11 10.46 4.10
CA THR A 65 2.20 9.66 4.92
C THR A 65 0.87 10.38 5.03
N TYR A 66 -0.21 9.73 4.61
CA TYR A 66 -1.56 10.20 4.87
C TYR A 66 -2.25 9.28 5.86
N THR A 67 -2.76 9.85 6.94
CA THR A 67 -3.52 9.15 7.98
C THR A 67 -4.94 9.69 7.96
N TRP A 68 -5.90 8.83 7.64
CA TRP A 68 -7.31 9.17 7.66
C TRP A 68 -7.83 9.19 9.10
N ALA A 69 -8.87 9.99 9.36
CA ALA A 69 -9.52 10.05 10.67
C ALA A 69 -10.11 8.70 11.13
N ASN A 70 -10.42 7.80 10.19
CA ASN A 70 -10.91 6.45 10.49
C ASN A 70 -9.79 5.44 10.84
N GLY A 71 -8.53 5.88 10.90
CA GLY A 71 -7.38 5.04 11.21
C GLY A 71 -6.73 4.33 10.02
N ASN A 72 -7.28 4.46 8.81
CA ASN A 72 -6.56 4.03 7.60
C ASN A 72 -5.28 4.86 7.44
N LYS A 73 -4.26 4.29 6.82
CA LYS A 73 -2.96 4.94 6.63
C LYS A 73 -2.35 4.55 5.29
N TYR A 74 -1.73 5.51 4.61
CA TYR A 74 -0.92 5.28 3.42
C TYR A 74 0.45 5.87 3.65
N VAL A 75 1.49 5.10 3.37
CA VAL A 75 2.88 5.54 3.41
C VAL A 75 3.50 5.16 2.07
N GLY A 76 3.94 6.14 1.30
CA GLY A 76 4.47 5.86 -0.03
C GLY A 76 4.72 7.11 -0.85
N GLU A 77 4.81 6.89 -2.15
CA GLU A 77 5.03 7.94 -3.14
C GLU A 77 3.69 8.60 -3.56
N TRP A 78 3.75 9.90 -3.79
CA TRP A 78 2.65 10.75 -4.20
C TRP A 78 3.02 11.50 -5.47
N ARG A 79 2.02 11.77 -6.31
CA ARG A 79 2.17 12.60 -7.49
C ARG A 79 0.86 13.31 -7.77
N TYR A 80 0.85 14.63 -7.63
CA TYR A 80 -0.31 15.47 -7.91
C TYR A 80 -1.53 15.00 -7.09
N ASP A 81 -1.36 14.94 -5.77
CA ASP A 81 -2.35 14.47 -4.77
C ASP A 81 -2.77 13.01 -4.86
N LYS A 82 -2.18 12.23 -5.77
CA LYS A 82 -2.53 10.83 -5.98
C LYS A 82 -1.43 9.91 -5.51
N LYS A 83 -1.81 8.78 -4.88
CA LYS A 83 -0.87 7.69 -4.60
C LYS A 83 -0.24 7.23 -5.91
N HIS A 84 1.08 7.12 -5.91
CA HIS A 84 1.89 6.75 -7.06
C HIS A 84 3.05 5.86 -6.61
N GLY A 85 3.84 5.33 -7.55
CA GLY A 85 5.07 4.60 -7.24
C GLY A 85 4.87 3.44 -6.27
N GLN A 86 5.79 3.24 -5.33
CA GLN A 86 5.65 2.25 -4.27
C GLN A 86 4.92 2.84 -3.06
N GLY A 87 4.05 2.04 -2.44
CA GLY A 87 3.42 2.42 -1.19
C GLY A 87 2.83 1.27 -0.41
N THR A 88 2.58 1.54 0.86
CA THR A 88 1.87 0.65 1.79
C THR A 88 0.59 1.33 2.24
N TYR A 89 -0.55 0.72 1.94
CA TYR A 89 -1.83 1.09 2.51
C TYR A 89 -2.16 0.12 3.64
N THR A 90 -2.41 0.64 4.84
CA THR A 90 -2.85 -0.12 6.00
C THR A 90 -4.28 0.29 6.31
N TRP A 91 -5.19 -0.67 6.32
CA TRP A 91 -6.57 -0.45 6.75
C TRP A 91 -6.64 -0.45 8.29
N ALA A 92 -7.62 0.27 8.84
CA ALA A 92 -7.86 0.32 10.28
C ALA A 92 -8.11 -1.07 10.91
N ASN A 93 -8.61 -2.02 10.11
CA ASN A 93 -8.78 -3.42 10.54
C ASN A 93 -7.47 -4.23 10.60
N GLY A 94 -6.32 -3.65 10.25
CA GLY A 94 -5.01 -4.32 10.25
C GLY A 94 -4.64 -5.02 8.93
N SER A 95 -5.56 -5.10 7.96
CA SER A 95 -5.19 -5.54 6.60
C SER A 95 -4.20 -4.55 5.99
N LYS A 96 -3.38 -4.99 5.03
CA LYS A 96 -2.46 -4.10 4.33
C LYS A 96 -2.21 -4.49 2.88
N TYR A 97 -1.93 -3.51 2.05
CA TYR A 97 -1.46 -3.67 0.69
C TYR A 97 -0.10 -3.01 0.58
N ILE A 98 0.88 -3.73 0.03
CA ILE A 98 2.24 -3.27 -0.19
C ILE A 98 2.53 -3.47 -1.67
N GLY A 99 2.76 -2.40 -2.41
CA GLY A 99 3.08 -2.52 -3.83
C GLY A 99 2.92 -1.25 -4.61
N LYS A 100 2.84 -1.42 -5.93
CA LYS A 100 2.81 -0.30 -6.86
C LYS A 100 1.42 0.34 -6.96
N TYR A 101 1.43 1.67 -7.11
CA TYR A 101 0.28 2.53 -7.34
C TYR A 101 0.47 3.37 -8.60
N LYS A 102 -0.63 3.67 -9.28
CA LYS A 102 -0.71 4.63 -10.38
C LYS A 102 -2.07 5.34 -10.29
N ASN A 103 -2.05 6.66 -10.11
CA ASN A 103 -3.26 7.49 -10.05
C ASN A 103 -4.29 6.95 -9.05
N ASP A 104 -3.86 6.77 -7.80
CA ASP A 104 -4.62 6.23 -6.66
C ASP A 104 -5.00 4.74 -6.71
N LYS A 105 -4.78 4.07 -7.84
CA LYS A 105 -5.11 2.67 -8.04
C LYS A 105 -3.89 1.78 -7.84
N LYS A 106 -4.10 0.59 -7.27
CA LYS A 106 -3.10 -0.50 -7.27
C LYS A 106 -2.81 -0.86 -8.73
N ASN A 107 -1.54 -0.81 -9.14
CA ASN A 107 -1.17 -1.03 -10.53
C ASN A 107 0.29 -1.53 -10.62
N GLY A 108 0.51 -2.71 -11.21
CA GLY A 108 1.78 -3.42 -11.19
C GLY A 108 1.82 -4.51 -10.11
N GLN A 109 3.01 -4.89 -9.66
CA GLN A 109 3.15 -5.93 -8.64
C GLN A 109 2.76 -5.42 -7.25
N GLY A 110 2.05 -6.26 -6.49
CA GLY A 110 1.65 -5.95 -5.13
C GLY A 110 1.31 -7.17 -4.29
N THR A 111 1.38 -6.99 -2.99
CA THR A 111 1.02 -7.96 -1.97
C THR A 111 -0.13 -7.41 -1.12
N TYR A 112 -1.24 -8.12 -1.06
CA TYR A 112 -2.34 -7.85 -0.14
C TYR A 112 -2.33 -8.88 0.98
N ILE A 113 -2.38 -8.43 2.23
CA ILE A 113 -2.45 -9.27 3.43
C ILE A 113 -3.72 -8.90 4.16
N HIS A 114 -4.64 -9.85 4.27
CA HIS A 114 -5.86 -9.72 5.06
C HIS A 114 -5.55 -9.86 6.55
N VAL A 115 -6.40 -9.26 7.38
CA VAL A 115 -6.35 -9.42 8.84
C VAL A 115 -6.45 -10.87 9.30
N ASN A 116 -7.14 -11.74 8.55
CA ASN A 116 -7.28 -13.17 8.85
C ASN A 116 -6.01 -14.00 8.51
N GLY A 117 -4.99 -13.38 7.91
CA GLY A 117 -3.76 -14.05 7.47
C GLY A 117 -3.73 -14.44 6.00
N ASP A 118 -4.85 -14.36 5.27
CA ASP A 118 -4.87 -14.63 3.84
C ASP A 118 -4.00 -13.61 3.09
N LYS A 119 -3.26 -14.09 2.10
CA LYS A 119 -2.30 -13.29 1.35
C LYS A 119 -2.49 -13.46 -0.14
N PHE A 120 -2.52 -12.37 -0.89
CA PHE A 120 -2.39 -12.37 -2.34
C PHE A 120 -1.09 -11.69 -2.75
N GLU A 121 -0.33 -12.30 -3.65
CA GLU A 121 0.89 -11.75 -4.25
C GLU A 121 0.76 -11.85 -5.76
N GLY A 122 0.76 -10.73 -6.47
CA GLY A 122 0.67 -10.78 -7.93
C GLY A 122 0.42 -9.44 -8.59
N LYS A 123 0.04 -9.52 -9.86
CA LYS A 123 -0.18 -8.35 -10.71
C LYS A 123 -1.55 -7.72 -10.43
N TYR A 124 -1.54 -6.39 -10.34
CA TYR A 124 -2.70 -5.54 -10.26
C TYR A 124 -2.78 -4.63 -11.49
N GLU A 125 -4.00 -4.36 -11.93
CA GLU A 125 -4.32 -3.41 -12.98
C GLU A 125 -5.61 -2.68 -12.60
N ASP A 126 -5.59 -1.35 -12.70
CA ASP A 126 -6.71 -0.49 -12.33
C ASP A 126 -7.41 -0.82 -11.00
N GLY A 127 -6.61 -1.22 -10.00
CA GLY A 127 -7.10 -1.55 -8.65
C GLY A 127 -7.54 -3.00 -8.45
N LYS A 128 -7.60 -3.80 -9.52
CA LYS A 128 -8.02 -5.20 -9.49
C LYS A 128 -6.82 -6.14 -9.66
N ARG A 129 -6.95 -7.39 -9.18
CA ARG A 129 -5.98 -8.44 -9.51
C ARG A 129 -6.16 -8.80 -10.99
N ASN A 130 -5.09 -8.69 -11.77
CA ASN A 130 -5.13 -8.95 -13.21
C ASN A 130 -3.77 -9.47 -13.70
N GLY A 131 -3.74 -10.67 -14.27
CA GLY A 131 -2.53 -11.44 -14.57
C GLY A 131 -2.17 -12.45 -13.49
N GLN A 132 -0.95 -12.99 -13.59
CA GLN A 132 -0.43 -14.00 -12.67
C GLN A 132 -0.39 -13.55 -11.20
N GLY A 133 -0.79 -14.47 -10.31
CA GLY A 133 -0.69 -14.26 -8.87
C GLY A 133 -0.85 -15.53 -8.05
N THR A 134 -0.38 -15.46 -6.81
CA THR A 134 -0.51 -16.50 -5.79
C THR A 134 -1.43 -16.01 -4.68
N TYR A 135 -2.49 -16.76 -4.40
CA TYR A 135 -3.30 -16.58 -3.21
C TYR A 135 -2.93 -17.69 -2.22
N THR A 136 -2.50 -17.30 -1.01
CA THR A 136 -2.23 -18.21 0.11
C THR A 136 -3.31 -17.97 1.17
N TRP A 137 -4.08 -19.00 1.48
CA TRP A 137 -5.04 -18.96 2.58
C TRP A 137 -4.31 -19.07 3.92
N ALA A 138 -4.94 -18.59 4.99
CA ALA A 138 -4.39 -18.66 6.34
C ALA A 138 -4.08 -20.10 6.81
N ASN A 139 -4.78 -21.10 6.26
CA ASN A 139 -4.52 -22.53 6.50
C ASN A 139 -3.27 -23.07 5.76
N GLY A 140 -2.62 -22.26 4.92
CA GLY A 140 -1.44 -22.60 4.15
C GLY A 140 -1.72 -23.15 2.74
N GLU A 141 -2.98 -23.41 2.39
CA GLU A 141 -3.35 -23.77 1.02
C GLU A 141 -2.98 -22.64 0.06
N LYS A 142 -2.74 -22.98 -1.21
CA LYS A 142 -2.35 -22.00 -2.23
C LYS A 142 -3.06 -22.23 -3.56
N TYR A 143 -3.43 -21.13 -4.20
CA TYR A 143 -3.77 -21.07 -5.61
C TYR A 143 -2.71 -20.25 -6.32
N VAL A 144 -2.13 -20.81 -7.39
CA VAL A 144 -1.16 -20.15 -8.25
C VAL A 144 -1.74 -20.18 -9.65
N GLY A 145 -2.01 -19.02 -10.24
CA GLY A 145 -2.61 -18.96 -11.57
C GLY A 145 -2.98 -17.57 -12.02
N GLU A 146 -3.72 -17.51 -13.13
CA GLU A 146 -4.18 -16.28 -13.75
C GLU A 146 -5.38 -15.66 -13.02
N TRP A 147 -5.41 -14.33 -13.01
CA TRP A 147 -6.51 -13.54 -12.47
C TRP A 147 -7.02 -12.58 -13.54
N ARG A 148 -8.34 -12.40 -13.62
CA ARG A 148 -8.98 -11.41 -14.50
C ARG A 148 -10.04 -10.67 -13.72
N ASP A 149 -9.98 -9.35 -13.75
CA ASP A 149 -10.95 -8.46 -13.08
C ASP A 149 -11.19 -8.77 -11.59
N GLY A 150 -10.17 -9.26 -10.90
CA GLY A 150 -10.25 -9.59 -9.48
C GLY A 150 -10.68 -11.04 -9.18
N THR A 151 -10.99 -11.84 -10.19
CA THR A 151 -11.43 -13.24 -10.08
C THR A 151 -10.32 -14.18 -10.54
N LYS A 152 -10.17 -15.32 -9.86
CA LYS A 152 -9.25 -16.39 -10.28
C LYS A 152 -9.80 -17.07 -11.54
N ILE A 153 -8.95 -17.39 -12.49
CA ILE A 153 -9.33 -18.16 -13.67
C ILE A 153 -9.11 -19.64 -13.39
N GLU A 154 -10.16 -20.45 -13.50
CA GLU A 154 -10.05 -21.90 -13.44
C GLU A 154 -9.93 -22.47 -14.86
N GLU A 155 -8.94 -23.34 -15.12
CA GLU A 155 -8.67 -23.92 -16.45
C GLU A 155 -9.89 -24.62 -17.11
N LYS A 156 -10.91 -24.98 -16.31
CA LYS A 156 -12.15 -25.59 -16.82
C LYS A 156 -13.13 -24.59 -17.44
N GLU A 157 -13.02 -23.31 -17.10
CA GLU A 157 -13.94 -22.26 -17.57
C GLU A 157 -13.47 -21.64 -18.88
N GLU A 158 -12.15 -21.51 -19.09
CA GLU A 158 -11.55 -21.02 -20.34
C GLU A 158 -11.95 -21.91 -21.54
N LYS A 159 -11.85 -23.24 -21.40
CA LYS A 159 -12.30 -24.19 -22.43
C LYS A 159 -13.80 -24.16 -22.74
N LYS A 160 -14.63 -23.59 -21.85
CA LYS A 160 -16.07 -23.41 -22.08
C LYS A 160 -16.38 -22.08 -22.76
N GLU A 161 -15.59 -21.04 -22.51
CA GLU A 161 -15.71 -19.74 -23.17
C GLU A 161 -15.20 -19.81 -24.62
N GLU A 162 -14.03 -20.40 -24.85
CA GLU A 162 -13.49 -20.64 -26.21
C GLU A 162 -14.51 -21.39 -27.10
N LYS A 163 -15.08 -22.48 -26.57
CA LYS A 163 -16.12 -23.26 -27.27
C LYS A 163 -17.44 -22.51 -27.47
N LYS A 164 -17.71 -21.45 -26.71
CA LYS A 164 -18.89 -20.60 -26.90
C LYS A 164 -18.64 -19.50 -27.93
N GLU A 165 -17.40 -19.04 -28.07
CA GLU A 165 -17.03 -18.04 -29.07
C GLU A 165 -16.90 -18.67 -30.46
N GLU A 166 -16.28 -19.84 -30.59
CA GLU A 166 -16.22 -20.59 -31.86
C GLU A 166 -17.61 -20.94 -32.43
N LYS A 167 -18.61 -21.09 -31.56
CA LYS A 167 -20.01 -21.35 -31.95
C LYS A 167 -20.82 -20.10 -32.28
N LYS A 168 -20.29 -18.90 -32.04
CA LYS A 168 -20.92 -17.63 -32.43
C LYS A 168 -20.44 -17.11 -33.78
N GLU A 169 -19.31 -17.64 -34.26
CA GLU A 169 -18.73 -17.34 -35.58
C GLU A 169 -19.11 -18.36 -36.66
N GLN A 170 -19.92 -19.38 -36.31
CA GLN A 170 -20.55 -20.34 -37.21
C GLN A 170 -22.05 -20.08 -37.30
#